data_AF-A0A957G8I6-F1
#
_entry.id   AF-A0A957G8I6-F1
#
_cell.length_a   1.000
_cell.length_b   1.000
_cell.length_c   1.000
_cell.angle_alpha   90.00
_cell.angle_beta   90.00
_cell.angle_gamma   90.00
#
_symmetry.space_group_name_H-M   'P 1'
#
loop_
_entity.id
_entity.type
_entity.pdbx_description
1 polymer ?
#
loop_
_entity_poly.entity_id
_entity_poly.type
_entity_poly.pdbx_seq_one_letter_code
_entity_poly.pdbx_strand_id
1 'polypeptide(L)'
;MAKVSTQVQPFQNSREQLMAALAYIDLCVKWAVARARAHGLNPEDEFRGLYISDEQVDTLLNSGVGSTLWAANGNGTLPGVDGPAMLQQARANWQAQTEVSRQAGIPMLLDQLVETFCLTPAETDALLMVLAPELDPRYERLFAYLQDDVTRKRPSVDLVLNLLTGSFSEKLSLRELFAPHGTLLGSQLVNIFADSGAREATLLAHYLRPAGNVIAFLLGQHGLDEQLGGYARLSDSRQFRPSPRVQYDLVEKLASVAAEKPLLSFRGSYGVGREETALCLAHQLDRPLLTLDLEALGASNLGLGGGLALALRDGRLHSAILYLTGWDSLLKDDRSPESTLRQLLAYPELVILTGEQDWQPAGRDYSTDGLRRRHIFQVHFDVPNFENRLSVWEHYLGERELDLSQVANHFRFSPGQIEDAIATAQDLARWEDEPLAEAHLFEASRIHSNQKLATLATKIRPRYTWNDIILPGDTFQQLHEMVNTVARKHIVYGQWGFDAKLALGKGLHALFAGEPGTGKTMSAEIMANELGLDLYKVDLSTLVSKYIGETEKNLDKIFSEAATSNAILFFDEADAIF
;
A
#
# COMPACT_ATOMS: atom_id res chain seq x y z
N MET A 1 56.83 6.68 -27.92
CA MET A 1 56.02 7.13 -26.76
C MET A 1 54.59 6.67 -26.98
N ALA A 2 54.27 5.46 -26.53
CA ALA A 2 52.91 4.95 -26.52
C ALA A 2 52.26 5.38 -25.20
N LYS A 3 51.24 6.25 -25.26
CA LYS A 3 50.31 6.44 -24.14
C LYS A 3 49.56 5.12 -23.99
N VAL A 4 49.89 4.35 -22.97
CA VAL A 4 49.04 3.25 -22.51
C VAL A 4 47.79 3.91 -21.96
N SER A 5 46.75 4.00 -22.79
CA SER A 5 45.40 4.30 -22.35
C SER A 5 44.96 3.12 -21.49
N THR A 6 45.09 3.24 -20.16
CA THR A 6 44.57 2.24 -19.22
C THR A 6 43.06 2.20 -19.40
N GLN A 7 42.55 1.22 -20.15
CA GLN A 7 41.12 1.00 -20.30
C GLN A 7 40.56 0.64 -18.92
N VAL A 8 39.70 1.50 -18.40
CA VAL A 8 38.97 1.25 -17.15
C VAL A 8 38.02 0.09 -17.40
N GLN A 9 38.16 -1.00 -16.64
CA GLN A 9 37.32 -2.20 -16.78
C GLN A 9 36.01 -2.04 -15.99
N PRO A 10 34.85 -2.52 -16.49
CA PRO A 10 33.60 -2.47 -15.74
C PRO A 10 33.66 -3.34 -14.47
N PHE A 11 32.83 -3.01 -13.47
CA PHE A 11 32.54 -3.87 -12.32
C PHE A 11 31.83 -5.14 -12.78
N GLN A 12 32.06 -6.28 -12.13
CA GLN A 12 31.39 -7.53 -12.45
C GLN A 12 29.93 -7.58 -11.93
N ASN A 13 29.65 -6.87 -10.83
CA ASN A 13 28.33 -6.84 -10.18
C ASN A 13 28.20 -5.62 -9.24
N SER A 14 27.01 -5.40 -8.69
CA SER A 14 26.72 -4.31 -7.76
C SER A 14 27.56 -4.32 -6.47
N ARG A 15 27.99 -5.51 -6.00
CA ARG A 15 28.81 -5.61 -4.78
C ARG A 15 30.22 -5.09 -5.00
N GLU A 16 30.80 -5.31 -6.17
CA GLU A 16 32.12 -4.73 -6.50
C GLU A 16 32.07 -3.20 -6.53
N GLN A 17 30.99 -2.62 -7.05
CA GLN A 17 30.78 -1.18 -7.00
C GLN A 17 30.69 -0.67 -5.56
N LEU A 18 29.92 -1.35 -4.70
CA LEU A 18 29.82 -1.01 -3.29
C LEU A 18 31.19 -1.10 -2.59
N MET A 19 31.99 -2.12 -2.91
CA MET A 19 33.35 -2.25 -2.39
C MET A 19 34.28 -1.13 -2.86
N ALA A 20 34.17 -0.68 -4.11
CA ALA A 20 34.93 0.47 -4.61
C ALA A 20 34.53 1.77 -3.90
N ALA A 21 33.23 1.97 -3.66
CA ALA A 21 32.72 3.08 -2.88
C ALA A 21 33.25 3.06 -1.43
N LEU A 22 33.24 1.89 -0.79
CA LEU A 22 33.81 1.71 0.56
C LEU A 22 35.33 1.89 0.57
N ALA A 23 36.05 1.52 -0.49
CA ALA A 23 37.49 1.76 -0.59
C ALA A 23 37.82 3.26 -0.64
N TYR A 24 36.96 4.07 -1.26
CA TYR A 24 37.05 5.53 -1.17
C TYR A 24 36.80 6.03 0.25
N ILE A 25 35.76 5.53 0.94
CA ILE A 25 35.51 5.87 2.36
C ILE A 25 36.67 5.45 3.25
N ASP A 26 37.27 4.29 3.02
CA ASP A 26 38.44 3.81 3.74
C ASP A 26 39.61 4.79 3.61
N LEU A 27 39.82 5.36 2.42
CA LEU A 27 40.82 6.39 2.20
C LEU A 27 40.49 7.68 2.97
N CYS A 28 39.21 8.10 3.00
CA CYS A 28 38.76 9.25 3.82
C CYS A 28 39.07 9.03 5.30
N VAL A 29 38.75 7.84 5.82
CA VAL A 29 38.99 7.49 7.23
C VAL A 29 40.48 7.42 7.54
N LYS A 30 41.29 6.78 6.68
CA LYS A 30 42.76 6.74 6.82
C LYS A 30 43.36 8.14 6.87
N TRP A 31 42.89 9.03 5.99
CA TRP A 31 43.32 10.42 5.97
C TRP A 31 42.94 11.15 7.26
N ALA A 32 41.71 10.98 7.74
CA ALA A 32 41.26 11.55 9.01
C ALA A 32 42.08 11.05 10.21
N VAL A 33 42.40 9.75 10.26
CA VAL A 33 43.24 9.15 11.31
C VAL A 33 44.67 9.70 11.27
N ALA A 34 45.26 9.85 10.09
CA ALA A 34 46.60 10.41 9.93
C ALA A 34 46.66 11.86 10.46
N ARG A 35 45.62 12.66 10.18
CA ARG A 35 45.51 14.04 10.65
C ARG A 35 45.25 14.16 12.14
N ALA A 36 44.37 13.31 12.65
CA ALA A 36 44.12 13.15 14.08
C ALA A 36 45.43 12.95 14.85
N ARG A 37 46.30 12.03 14.38
CA ARG A 37 47.61 11.77 15.00
C ARG A 37 48.57 12.96 14.92
N ALA A 38 48.59 13.68 13.78
CA ALA A 38 49.47 14.83 13.58
C ALA A 38 49.12 16.03 14.47
N HIS A 39 47.84 16.19 14.84
CA HIS A 39 47.35 17.29 15.68
C HIS A 39 47.23 16.93 17.17
N GLY A 40 47.98 15.93 17.63
CA GLY A 40 48.17 15.69 19.07
C GLY A 40 47.24 14.66 19.70
N LEU A 41 46.51 13.85 18.91
CA LEU A 41 45.86 12.66 19.47
C LEU A 41 46.94 11.63 19.83
N ASN A 42 47.34 11.63 21.11
CA ASN A 42 48.35 10.74 21.65
C ASN A 42 47.90 9.27 21.53
N PRO A 43 48.65 8.42 20.81
CA PRO A 43 48.33 6.99 20.70
C PRO A 43 48.50 6.21 22.01
N GLU A 44 49.27 6.73 22.96
CA GLU A 44 49.69 6.05 24.19
C GLU A 44 48.85 6.44 25.44
N ASP A 45 47.77 7.21 25.26
CA ASP A 45 46.89 7.58 26.38
C ASP A 45 45.91 6.43 26.73
N GLU A 46 46.21 5.72 27.83
CA GLU A 46 45.42 4.58 28.32
C GLU A 46 44.02 4.95 28.82
N PHE A 47 43.77 6.22 29.16
CA PHE A 47 42.52 6.69 29.76
C PHE A 47 41.70 7.59 28.82
N ARG A 48 42.03 7.57 27.54
CA ARG A 48 41.44 8.41 26.51
C ARG A 48 39.93 8.21 26.39
N GLY A 49 39.18 9.32 26.37
CA GLY A 49 37.72 9.33 26.35
C GLY A 49 37.05 9.01 27.69
N LEU A 50 37.80 8.78 28.77
CA LEU A 50 37.27 8.51 30.11
C LEU A 50 37.31 9.73 31.05
N TYR A 51 38.21 10.68 30.82
CA TYR A 51 38.26 11.97 31.52
C TYR A 51 38.80 13.08 30.61
N ILE A 52 38.56 14.34 30.98
CA ILE A 52 39.12 15.52 30.29
C ILE A 52 40.24 16.08 31.18
N SER A 53 41.46 16.15 30.66
CA SER A 53 42.63 16.70 31.37
C SER A 53 42.66 18.24 31.32
N ASP A 54 43.31 18.87 32.30
CA ASP A 54 43.49 20.34 32.31
C ASP A 54 44.23 20.83 31.05
N GLU A 55 45.20 20.04 30.54
CA GLU A 55 45.91 20.33 29.29
C GLU A 55 44.97 20.33 28.07
N GLN A 56 44.01 19.42 28.02
CA GLN A 56 42.97 19.40 26.98
C GLN A 56 42.03 20.60 27.12
N VAL A 57 41.66 21.00 28.34
CA VAL A 57 40.84 22.20 28.58
C VAL A 57 41.55 23.46 28.10
N ASP A 58 42.83 23.63 28.48
CA ASP A 58 43.64 24.76 28.05
C ASP A 58 43.82 24.78 26.52
N THR A 59 43.99 23.62 25.89
CA THR A 59 44.04 23.50 24.43
C THR A 59 42.73 23.95 23.78
N LEU A 60 41.58 23.54 24.33
CA LEU A 60 40.26 23.95 23.82
C LEU A 60 40.00 25.45 24.01
N LEU A 61 40.42 26.04 25.12
CA LEU A 61 40.26 27.47 25.41
C LEU A 61 41.18 28.37 24.56
N ASN A 62 42.39 27.90 24.27
CA ASN A 62 43.35 28.61 23.41
C ASN A 62 43.06 28.46 21.91
N SER A 63 42.13 27.57 21.55
CA SER A 63 41.65 27.41 20.19
C SER A 63 40.51 28.42 19.92
N GLY A 64 40.66 29.29 18.92
CA GLY A 64 39.58 30.15 18.43
C GLY A 64 38.33 29.39 17.96
N VAL A 65 37.17 30.04 17.88
CA VAL A 65 35.92 29.42 17.39
C VAL A 65 36.12 28.86 15.98
N GLY A 66 35.81 27.57 15.80
CA GLY A 66 36.03 26.85 14.53
C GLY A 66 37.45 26.30 14.37
N SER A 67 38.36 26.60 15.31
CA SER A 67 39.57 25.83 15.51
C SER A 67 39.34 24.75 16.57
N THR A 68 39.20 23.51 16.14
CA THR A 68 39.11 22.32 17.02
C THR A 68 40.34 21.45 16.80
N LEU A 69 40.43 20.22 17.35
CA LEU A 69 41.42 19.22 16.91
C LEU A 69 41.42 19.03 15.37
N TRP A 70 40.30 19.37 14.74
CA TRP A 70 40.10 19.42 13.30
C TRP A 70 40.10 20.85 12.75
N ALA A 71 40.72 21.85 13.37
CA ALA A 71 40.67 23.28 13.01
C ALA A 71 41.03 23.59 11.55
N ALA A 72 41.92 22.80 10.95
CA ALA A 72 42.19 22.81 9.52
C ALA A 72 41.22 21.88 8.75
N ASN A 73 39.96 21.82 9.19
CA ASN A 73 38.85 20.89 8.88
C ASN A 73 39.13 20.01 7.65
N GLY A 74 39.16 18.68 7.77
CA GLY A 74 39.31 17.79 6.60
C GLY A 74 40.62 17.79 5.76
N ASN A 75 41.19 18.94 5.40
CA ASN A 75 42.07 19.08 4.22
C ASN A 75 43.38 19.85 4.45
N GLY A 76 43.79 20.12 5.69
CA GLY A 76 45.17 20.59 5.95
C GLY A 76 46.22 19.61 5.37
N THR A 77 47.28 20.13 4.75
CA THR A 77 48.37 19.31 4.18
C THR A 77 49.16 18.63 5.30
N LEU A 78 49.24 17.29 5.26
CA LEU A 78 50.23 16.56 6.04
C LEU A 78 51.58 16.66 5.32
N PRO A 79 52.69 16.90 6.04
CA PRO A 79 54.02 16.94 5.42
C PRO A 79 54.31 15.64 4.65
N GLY A 80 54.48 15.72 3.33
CA GLY A 80 54.88 14.59 2.49
C GLY A 80 53.76 13.65 2.02
N VAL A 81 52.48 13.94 2.27
CA VAL A 81 51.34 13.12 1.78
C VAL A 81 50.27 14.00 1.14
N ASP A 82 50.08 13.87 -0.19
CA ASP A 82 49.03 14.57 -0.95
C ASP A 82 47.66 13.87 -0.83
N GLY A 83 47.12 13.82 0.40
CA GLY A 83 45.82 13.20 0.70
C GLY A 83 44.66 13.69 -0.15
N PRO A 84 44.46 15.02 -0.33
CA PRO A 84 43.37 15.55 -1.15
C PRO A 84 43.45 15.11 -2.62
N ALA A 85 44.65 15.06 -3.20
CA ALA A 85 44.83 14.61 -4.57
C ALA A 85 44.57 13.09 -4.71
N MET A 86 45.00 12.30 -3.72
CA MET A 86 44.70 10.86 -3.68
C MET A 86 43.20 10.58 -3.58
N LEU A 87 42.48 11.32 -2.72
CA LEU A 87 41.03 11.23 -2.57
C LEU A 87 40.30 11.61 -3.86
N GLN A 88 40.72 12.72 -4.50
CA GLN A 88 40.16 13.15 -5.78
C GLN A 88 40.39 12.10 -6.88
N GLN A 89 41.59 11.52 -6.94
CA GLN A 89 41.90 10.48 -7.92
C GLN A 89 41.10 9.20 -7.66
N ALA A 90 40.97 8.76 -6.41
CA ALA A 90 40.18 7.59 -6.05
C ALA A 90 38.71 7.77 -6.43
N ARG A 91 38.15 8.96 -6.18
CA ARG A 91 36.78 9.30 -6.58
C ARG A 91 36.61 9.31 -8.09
N ALA A 92 37.53 9.94 -8.82
CA ALA A 92 37.50 9.97 -10.28
C ALA A 92 37.57 8.56 -10.89
N ASN A 93 38.41 7.68 -10.32
CA ASN A 93 38.51 6.28 -10.75
C ASN A 93 37.20 5.52 -10.51
N TRP A 94 36.61 5.64 -9.32
CA TRP A 94 35.33 5.00 -8.98
C TRP A 94 34.20 5.48 -9.90
N GLN A 95 34.12 6.79 -10.17
CA GLN A 95 33.12 7.37 -11.07
C GLN A 95 33.31 6.89 -12.51
N ALA A 96 34.55 6.90 -13.02
CA ALA A 96 34.85 6.42 -14.37
C ALA A 96 34.48 4.93 -14.53
N GLN A 97 34.75 4.10 -13.51
CA GLN A 97 34.41 2.69 -13.53
C GLN A 97 32.91 2.44 -13.46
N THR A 98 32.19 3.24 -12.66
CA THR A 98 30.73 3.19 -12.57
C THR A 98 30.09 3.52 -13.93
N GLU A 99 30.57 4.56 -14.61
CA GLU A 99 30.05 4.96 -15.92
C GLU A 99 30.26 3.87 -16.99
N VAL A 100 31.45 3.26 -17.05
CA VAL A 100 31.71 2.13 -17.97
C VAL A 100 30.80 0.94 -17.65
N SER A 101 30.52 0.68 -16.38
CA SER A 101 29.63 -0.43 -15.95
C SER A 101 28.17 -0.16 -16.30
N ARG A 102 27.72 1.09 -16.18
CA ARG A 102 26.40 1.55 -16.60
C ARG A 102 26.20 1.36 -18.10
N GLN A 103 27.18 1.75 -18.90
CA GLN A 103 27.16 1.55 -20.36
C GLN A 103 27.17 0.07 -20.76
N ALA A 104 27.76 -0.79 -19.94
CA ALA A 104 27.73 -2.24 -20.11
C ALA A 104 26.42 -2.91 -19.65
N GLY A 105 25.45 -2.15 -19.12
CA GLY A 105 24.15 -2.68 -18.67
C GLY A 105 24.22 -3.51 -17.38
N ILE A 106 25.27 -3.33 -16.57
CA ILE A 106 25.45 -4.09 -15.33
C ILE A 106 24.64 -3.39 -14.22
N PRO A 107 23.76 -4.09 -13.50
CA PRO A 107 22.92 -3.45 -12.48
C PRO A 107 23.77 -2.94 -11.29
N MET A 108 23.62 -1.66 -10.99
CA MET A 108 24.38 -0.93 -9.97
C MET A 108 23.44 -0.43 -8.87
N LEU A 109 23.28 -1.21 -7.79
CA LEU A 109 22.28 -0.91 -6.75
C LEU A 109 22.56 0.38 -5.98
N LEU A 110 23.84 0.72 -5.74
CA LEU A 110 24.19 2.00 -5.13
C LEU A 110 23.83 3.17 -6.03
N ASP A 111 24.09 3.04 -7.33
CA ASP A 111 23.74 4.06 -8.33
C ASP A 111 22.23 4.21 -8.47
N GLN A 112 21.50 3.09 -8.53
CA GLN A 112 20.04 3.07 -8.52
C GLN A 112 19.48 3.76 -7.28
N LEU A 113 20.05 3.54 -6.09
CA LEU A 113 19.62 4.23 -4.86
C LEU A 113 19.87 5.74 -4.96
N VAL A 114 21.05 6.14 -5.43
CA VAL A 114 21.42 7.56 -5.61
C VAL A 114 20.47 8.25 -6.59
N GLU A 115 20.17 7.63 -7.73
CA GLU A 115 19.22 8.16 -8.72
C GLU A 115 17.78 8.20 -8.17
N THR A 116 17.35 7.12 -7.52
CA THR A 116 15.98 6.99 -6.98
C THR A 116 15.67 8.07 -5.96
N PHE A 117 16.64 8.41 -5.10
CA PHE A 117 16.49 9.41 -4.05
C PHE A 117 17.07 10.78 -4.42
N CYS A 118 17.61 10.93 -5.63
CA CYS A 118 18.31 12.15 -6.08
C CYS A 118 19.41 12.59 -5.11
N LEU A 119 20.19 11.65 -4.57
CA LEU A 119 21.22 11.95 -3.59
C LEU A 119 22.34 12.77 -4.20
N THR A 120 22.71 13.84 -3.52
CA THR A 120 23.91 14.62 -3.84
C THR A 120 25.17 13.81 -3.55
N PRO A 121 26.32 14.21 -4.11
CA PRO A 121 27.59 13.55 -3.81
C PRO A 121 27.96 13.58 -2.31
N ALA A 122 27.55 14.62 -1.58
CA ALA A 122 27.79 14.71 -0.13
C ALA A 122 26.86 13.78 0.67
N GLU A 123 25.59 13.66 0.28
CA GLU A 123 24.64 12.71 0.90
C GLU A 123 25.06 11.26 0.63
N THR A 124 25.57 10.97 -0.56
CA THR A 124 26.09 9.65 -0.92
C THR A 124 27.28 9.27 -0.05
N ASP A 125 28.26 10.17 0.06
CA ASP A 125 29.44 9.95 0.91
C ASP A 125 29.03 9.80 2.39
N ALA A 126 28.08 10.61 2.88
CA ALA A 126 27.53 10.51 4.23
C ALA A 126 26.87 9.15 4.49
N LEU A 127 26.02 8.68 3.56
CA LEU A 127 25.35 7.38 3.64
C LEU A 127 26.37 6.24 3.70
N LEU A 128 27.42 6.28 2.88
CA LEU A 128 28.47 5.27 2.86
C LEU A 128 29.29 5.24 4.15
N MET A 129 29.58 6.40 4.75
CA MET A 129 30.24 6.49 6.07
C MET A 129 29.37 5.88 7.18
N VAL A 130 28.05 6.10 7.12
CA VAL A 130 27.08 5.52 8.05
C VAL A 130 26.93 4.00 7.85
N LEU A 131 27.06 3.53 6.61
CA LEU A 131 26.98 2.11 6.24
C LEU A 131 28.24 1.32 6.62
N ALA A 132 29.42 1.94 6.55
CA ALA A 132 30.71 1.27 6.75
C ALA A 132 30.79 0.35 7.99
N PRO A 133 30.38 0.76 9.22
CA PRO A 133 30.47 -0.10 10.40
C PRO A 133 29.48 -1.27 10.40
N GLU A 134 28.40 -1.21 9.61
CA GLU A 134 27.49 -2.36 9.44
C GLU A 134 28.07 -3.43 8.51
N LEU A 135 29.06 -3.07 7.67
CA LEU A 135 29.68 -3.98 6.69
C LEU A 135 31.07 -4.48 7.11
N ASP A 136 31.87 -3.65 7.79
CA ASP A 136 33.15 -4.05 8.38
C ASP A 136 33.27 -3.49 9.82
N PRO A 137 33.26 -4.36 10.84
CA PRO A 137 33.35 -3.96 12.25
C PRO A 137 34.60 -3.16 12.63
N ARG A 138 35.66 -3.14 11.80
CA ARG A 138 36.84 -2.29 12.09
C ARG A 138 36.46 -0.82 12.18
N TYR A 139 35.47 -0.38 11.41
CA TYR A 139 35.07 1.02 11.39
C TYR A 139 34.46 1.46 12.72
N GLU A 140 33.88 0.54 13.50
CA GLU A 140 33.43 0.86 14.86
C GLU A 140 34.59 1.36 15.73
N ARG A 141 35.74 0.68 15.67
CA ARG A 141 36.93 1.05 16.43
C ARG A 141 37.58 2.32 15.91
N LEU A 142 37.63 2.49 14.58
CA LEU A 142 38.18 3.68 13.95
C LEU A 142 37.32 4.92 14.24
N PHE A 143 36.00 4.78 14.23
CA PHE A 143 35.07 5.86 14.57
C PHE A 143 35.10 6.20 16.05
N ALA A 144 35.19 5.21 16.94
CA ALA A 144 35.41 5.46 18.37
C ALA A 144 36.72 6.23 18.61
N TYR A 145 37.81 5.82 17.94
CA TYR A 145 39.10 6.51 17.99
C TYR A 145 39.02 7.95 17.49
N LEU A 146 38.30 8.19 16.39
CA LEU A 146 38.14 9.53 15.81
C LEU A 146 37.20 10.41 16.64
N GLN A 147 36.22 9.85 17.33
CA GLN A 147 35.28 10.59 18.18
C GLN A 147 35.80 10.81 19.60
N ASP A 148 36.99 10.31 19.90
CA ASP A 148 37.62 10.41 21.22
C ASP A 148 36.78 9.77 22.35
N ASP A 149 36.04 8.72 22.02
CA ASP A 149 35.14 8.04 22.96
C ASP A 149 35.00 6.56 22.57
N VAL A 150 35.54 5.67 23.41
CA VAL A 150 35.57 4.21 23.17
C VAL A 150 34.15 3.63 23.16
N THR A 151 33.19 4.28 23.80
CA THR A 151 31.79 3.84 23.81
C THR A 151 31.06 4.18 22.51
N ARG A 152 31.58 5.14 21.72
CA ARG A 152 30.98 5.62 20.46
C ARG A 152 31.40 4.81 19.25
N LYS A 153 30.79 3.63 19.11
CA LYS A 153 31.03 2.71 17.98
C LYS A 153 30.34 3.10 16.68
N ARG A 154 29.33 3.98 16.74
CA ARG A 154 28.59 4.48 15.57
C ARG A 154 29.03 5.90 15.24
N PRO A 155 28.97 6.31 13.96
CA PRO A 155 29.32 7.68 13.60
C PRO A 155 28.27 8.64 14.14
N SER A 156 28.72 9.70 14.81
CA SER A 156 27.88 10.86 15.10
C SER A 156 27.72 11.76 13.87
N VAL A 157 26.73 12.64 13.90
CA VAL A 157 26.60 13.73 12.92
C VAL A 157 27.89 14.55 12.85
N ASP A 158 28.52 14.84 14.00
CA ASP A 158 29.78 15.57 14.03
C ASP A 158 30.89 14.85 13.24
N LEU A 159 31.06 13.55 13.49
CA LEU A 159 32.08 12.74 12.81
C LEU A 159 31.87 12.75 11.30
N VAL A 160 30.65 12.51 10.82
CA VAL A 160 30.37 12.48 9.38
C VAL A 160 30.68 13.83 8.74
N LEU A 161 30.25 14.94 9.35
CA LEU A 161 30.56 16.27 8.82
C LEU A 161 32.06 16.56 8.82
N ASN A 162 32.81 16.14 9.84
CA ASN A 162 34.28 16.31 9.87
C ASN A 162 34.99 15.49 8.79
N LEU A 163 34.45 14.31 8.45
CA LEU A 163 34.99 13.46 7.38
C LEU A 163 34.67 14.02 5.98
N LEU A 164 33.56 14.74 5.82
CA LEU A 164 33.14 15.32 4.55
C LEU A 164 33.78 16.70 4.26
N THR A 165 34.12 17.48 5.29
CA THR A 165 34.35 18.92 5.14
C THR A 165 35.79 19.35 5.34
N GLY A 166 36.21 20.29 4.50
CA GLY A 166 37.52 20.95 4.43
C GLY A 166 37.64 22.24 5.26
N SER A 167 36.53 22.79 5.75
CA SER A 167 36.48 24.02 6.54
C SER A 167 35.32 24.05 7.53
N PHE A 168 35.41 24.86 8.58
CA PHE A 168 34.35 25.00 9.58
C PHE A 168 33.12 25.66 8.96
N SER A 169 33.35 26.55 7.98
CA SER A 169 32.29 27.13 7.16
C SER A 169 31.55 26.06 6.35
N GLU A 170 32.27 25.16 5.67
CA GLU A 170 31.66 24.02 4.95
C GLU A 170 30.91 23.10 5.91
N LYS A 171 31.47 22.81 7.09
CA LYS A 171 30.80 22.02 8.13
C LYS A 171 29.46 22.62 8.53
N LEU A 172 29.40 23.94 8.69
CA LEU A 172 28.17 24.65 9.00
C LEU A 172 27.15 24.56 7.86
N SER A 173 27.60 24.72 6.61
CA SER A 173 26.73 24.58 5.43
C SER A 173 26.20 23.15 5.26
N LEU A 174 27.03 22.13 5.43
CA LEU A 174 26.62 20.72 5.30
C LEU A 174 25.83 20.20 6.50
N ARG A 175 25.65 20.99 7.56
CA ARG A 175 24.77 20.63 8.67
C ARG A 175 23.32 20.39 8.21
N GLU A 176 22.90 21.07 7.13
CA GLU A 176 21.57 20.90 6.54
C GLU A 176 21.31 19.50 5.98
N LEU A 177 22.36 18.71 5.68
CA LEU A 177 22.25 17.31 5.26
C LEU A 177 21.46 16.45 6.26
N PHE A 178 21.54 16.80 7.54
CA PHE A 178 20.87 16.11 8.64
C PHE A 178 19.69 16.92 9.21
N ALA A 179 19.13 17.85 8.43
CA ALA A 179 17.87 18.47 8.77
C ALA A 179 16.74 17.40 8.76
N PRO A 180 15.69 17.53 9.60
CA PRO A 180 14.57 16.58 9.63
C PRO A 180 13.88 16.37 8.27
N HIS A 181 13.91 17.38 7.40
CA HIS A 181 13.34 17.34 6.06
C HIS A 181 14.39 17.08 4.95
N GLY A 182 15.67 16.89 5.30
CA GLY A 182 16.73 16.57 4.36
C GLY A 182 16.55 15.16 3.79
N THR A 183 17.12 14.87 2.61
CA THR A 183 16.83 13.63 1.87
C THR A 183 17.14 12.37 2.68
N LEU A 184 18.27 12.35 3.39
CA LEU A 184 18.74 11.20 4.16
C LEU A 184 17.79 10.82 5.30
N LEU A 185 17.34 11.80 6.09
CA LEU A 185 16.44 11.56 7.22
C LEU A 185 14.97 11.54 6.80
N GLY A 186 14.56 12.47 5.93
CA GLY A 186 13.19 12.60 5.44
C GLY A 186 12.74 11.41 4.59
N SER A 187 13.65 10.77 3.86
CA SER A 187 13.39 9.51 3.15
C SER A 187 13.72 8.27 3.99
N GLN A 188 14.09 8.45 5.27
CA GLN A 188 14.47 7.38 6.21
C GLN A 188 15.51 6.41 5.63
N LEU A 189 16.50 6.94 4.90
CA LEU A 189 17.67 6.17 4.48
C LEU A 189 18.65 6.02 5.65
N VAL A 190 18.69 7.04 6.51
CA VAL A 190 19.46 7.08 7.74
C VAL A 190 18.52 7.44 8.89
N ASN A 191 18.67 6.73 10.00
CA ASN A 191 18.00 7.00 11.26
C ASN A 191 18.95 7.76 12.19
N ILE A 192 18.39 8.73 12.92
CA ILE A 192 19.10 9.54 13.90
C ILE A 192 18.56 9.25 15.30
N PHE A 193 19.44 9.06 16.28
CA PHE A 193 19.05 8.81 17.66
C PHE A 193 20.04 9.40 18.66
N ALA A 194 19.54 9.81 19.82
CA ALA A 194 20.36 10.29 20.92
C ALA A 194 20.91 9.12 21.73
N ASP A 195 22.00 9.38 22.48
CA ASP A 195 22.49 8.43 23.46
C ASP A 195 21.45 8.18 24.56
N SER A 196 21.39 6.95 25.07
CA SER A 196 20.37 6.48 26.02
C SER A 196 20.37 7.25 27.35
N GLY A 197 21.45 8.00 27.65
CA GLY A 197 21.60 8.84 28.84
C GLY A 197 21.32 10.34 28.64
N ALA A 198 21.17 10.84 27.41
CA ALA A 198 21.04 12.26 27.12
C ALA A 198 19.62 12.62 26.68
N ARG A 199 18.80 13.18 27.59
CA ARG A 199 17.42 13.61 27.28
C ARG A 199 17.34 14.73 26.24
N GLU A 200 18.40 15.52 26.06
CA GLU A 200 18.48 16.62 25.08
C GLU A 200 19.91 16.74 24.53
N ALA A 201 20.33 15.77 23.71
CA ALA A 201 21.61 15.87 23.01
C ALA A 201 21.56 16.95 21.91
N THR A 202 22.69 17.60 21.63
CA THR A 202 22.79 18.49 20.46
C THR A 202 22.79 17.67 19.17
N LEU A 203 22.37 18.25 18.03
CA LEU A 203 22.36 17.54 16.74
C LEU A 203 23.71 16.84 16.43
N LEU A 204 24.82 17.53 16.69
CA LEU A 204 26.17 17.01 16.43
C LEU A 204 26.50 15.76 17.26
N ALA A 205 25.89 15.62 18.45
CA ALA A 205 26.10 14.48 19.33
C ALA A 205 25.18 13.27 19.02
N HIS A 206 24.22 13.41 18.11
CA HIS A 206 23.36 12.29 17.73
C HIS A 206 24.10 11.27 16.89
N TYR A 207 23.79 9.99 17.11
CA TYR A 207 24.30 8.88 16.32
C TYR A 207 23.47 8.66 15.07
N LEU A 208 24.14 8.15 14.04
CA LEU A 208 23.56 7.80 12.76
C LEU A 208 23.64 6.29 12.55
N ARG A 209 22.56 5.72 12.00
CA ARG A 209 22.51 4.32 11.58
C ARG A 209 21.75 4.21 10.26
N PRO A 210 22.20 3.40 9.29
CA PRO A 210 21.43 3.20 8.07
C PRO A 210 20.15 2.45 8.40
N ALA A 211 19.09 2.66 7.61
CA ALA A 211 17.91 1.81 7.72
C ALA A 211 18.25 0.37 7.28
N GLY A 212 17.72 -0.63 7.99
CA GLY A 212 18.09 -2.04 7.77
C GLY A 212 17.78 -2.53 6.36
N ASN A 213 16.65 -2.12 5.82
CA ASN A 213 16.23 -2.42 4.45
C ASN A 213 17.16 -1.79 3.38
N VAL A 214 17.80 -0.64 3.65
CA VAL A 214 18.77 -0.01 2.75
C VAL A 214 20.02 -0.87 2.64
N ILE A 215 20.47 -1.45 3.77
CA ILE A 215 21.57 -2.42 3.78
C ILE A 215 21.17 -3.65 2.95
N ALA A 216 19.99 -4.21 3.23
CA ALA A 216 19.47 -5.39 2.53
C ALA A 216 19.41 -5.14 1.01
N PHE A 217 18.86 -3.99 0.59
CA PHE A 217 18.80 -3.57 -0.79
C PHE A 217 20.19 -3.49 -1.44
N LEU A 218 21.15 -2.80 -0.82
CA LEU A 218 22.51 -2.67 -1.37
C LEU A 218 23.26 -4.01 -1.48
N LEU A 219 22.90 -5.00 -0.65
CA LEU A 219 23.43 -6.37 -0.70
C LEU A 219 22.73 -7.28 -1.73
N GLY A 220 21.70 -6.77 -2.41
CA GLY A 220 20.90 -7.49 -3.41
C GLY A 220 19.78 -8.35 -2.80
N GLN A 221 19.36 -8.06 -1.56
CA GLN A 221 18.21 -8.71 -0.94
C GLN A 221 16.94 -7.92 -1.27
N HIS A 222 15.89 -8.63 -1.66
CA HIS A 222 14.60 -8.04 -2.02
C HIS A 222 13.60 -8.31 -0.90
N GLY A 223 13.25 -7.26 -0.15
CA GLY A 223 12.31 -7.33 0.96
C GLY A 223 11.86 -5.94 1.39
N LEU A 224 10.80 -5.90 2.20
CA LEU A 224 10.35 -4.70 2.88
C LEU A 224 11.02 -4.57 4.26
N ASP A 225 10.94 -3.39 4.85
CA ASP A 225 11.35 -3.13 6.22
C ASP A 225 10.59 -4.05 7.19
N GLU A 226 11.32 -4.65 8.13
CA GLU A 226 10.75 -5.56 9.11
C GLU A 226 9.64 -4.90 9.94
N GLN A 227 9.70 -3.58 10.14
CA GLN A 227 8.67 -2.82 10.85
C GLN A 227 7.33 -2.77 10.10
N LEU A 228 7.34 -2.88 8.77
CA LEU A 228 6.12 -2.93 7.97
C LEU A 228 5.37 -4.26 8.16
N GLY A 229 6.06 -5.34 8.52
CA GLY A 229 5.46 -6.60 8.98
C GLY A 229 4.24 -7.07 8.19
N GLY A 230 3.22 -7.58 8.90
CA GLY A 230 1.96 -8.05 8.30
C GLY A 230 1.04 -6.96 7.75
N TYR A 231 1.47 -5.68 7.75
CA TYR A 231 0.70 -4.56 7.20
C TYR A 231 1.03 -4.30 5.73
N ALA A 232 2.18 -4.78 5.26
CA ALA A 232 2.62 -4.59 3.89
C ALA A 232 3.09 -5.88 3.24
N ARG A 233 2.90 -5.97 1.92
CA ARG A 233 3.32 -7.12 1.11
C ARG A 233 3.90 -6.64 -0.20
N LEU A 234 5.10 -7.11 -0.54
CA LEU A 234 5.71 -6.89 -1.85
C LEU A 234 5.48 -8.12 -2.73
N SER A 235 4.66 -7.95 -3.77
CA SER A 235 4.33 -8.99 -4.73
C SER A 235 5.14 -8.82 -6.01
N ASP A 236 5.79 -9.89 -6.44
CA ASP A 236 6.51 -9.92 -7.72
C ASP A 236 5.51 -10.01 -8.88
N SER A 237 5.65 -9.09 -9.84
CA SER A 237 4.83 -9.01 -11.04
C SER A 237 4.79 -10.32 -11.83
N ARG A 238 5.89 -11.10 -11.80
CA ARG A 238 6.05 -12.37 -12.51
C ARG A 238 5.24 -13.53 -11.91
N GLN A 239 4.75 -13.37 -10.69
CA GLN A 239 3.94 -14.39 -10.02
C GLN A 239 2.45 -14.26 -10.33
N PHE A 240 2.04 -13.23 -11.08
CA PHE A 240 0.66 -13.06 -11.50
C PHE A 240 0.12 -14.32 -12.21
N ARG A 241 -1.16 -14.62 -11.95
CA ARG A 241 -1.91 -15.68 -12.59
C ARG A 241 -3.21 -15.08 -13.15
N PRO A 242 -3.57 -15.39 -14.40
CA PRO A 242 -4.85 -14.96 -14.96
C PRO A 242 -6.00 -15.36 -14.04
N SER A 243 -6.92 -14.43 -13.81
CA SER A 243 -8.06 -14.61 -12.93
C SER A 243 -9.33 -14.11 -13.62
N PRO A 244 -10.48 -14.77 -13.44
CA PRO A 244 -11.78 -14.31 -13.95
C PRO A 244 -12.24 -13.01 -13.28
N ARG A 245 -11.59 -12.59 -12.19
CA ARG A 245 -11.85 -11.33 -11.49
C ARG A 245 -11.29 -10.11 -12.21
N VAL A 246 -10.36 -10.31 -13.15
CA VAL A 246 -9.67 -9.22 -13.83
C VAL A 246 -10.49 -8.75 -15.04
N GLN A 247 -10.72 -7.44 -15.10
CA GLN A 247 -11.29 -6.79 -16.29
C GLN A 247 -10.16 -6.37 -17.23
N TYR A 248 -9.77 -7.24 -18.16
CA TYR A 248 -8.61 -7.01 -19.04
C TYR A 248 -8.72 -5.73 -19.89
N ASP A 249 -9.91 -5.42 -20.42
CA ASP A 249 -10.16 -4.17 -21.17
C ASP A 249 -9.90 -2.91 -20.33
N LEU A 250 -10.16 -2.99 -19.01
CA LEU A 250 -9.88 -1.90 -18.09
C LEU A 250 -8.37 -1.81 -17.83
N VAL A 251 -7.69 -2.95 -17.64
CA VAL A 251 -6.24 -3.00 -17.45
C VAL A 251 -5.51 -2.36 -18.64
N GLU A 252 -5.92 -2.66 -19.88
CA GLU A 252 -5.33 -2.04 -21.08
C GLU A 252 -5.51 -0.52 -21.10
N LYS A 253 -6.68 -0.01 -20.72
CA LYS A 253 -6.93 1.43 -20.60
C LYS A 253 -6.05 2.06 -19.52
N LEU A 254 -5.94 1.42 -18.36
CA LEU A 254 -5.10 1.90 -17.26
C LEU A 254 -3.62 1.90 -17.63
N ALA A 255 -3.15 0.87 -18.33
CA ALA A 255 -1.78 0.79 -18.84
C ALA A 255 -1.48 1.92 -19.84
N SER A 256 -2.45 2.33 -20.66
CA SER A 256 -2.26 3.42 -21.63
C SER A 256 -1.99 4.79 -20.96
N VAL A 257 -2.52 5.02 -19.75
CA VAL A 257 -2.30 6.26 -18.98
C VAL A 257 -1.22 6.12 -17.90
N ALA A 258 -0.69 4.92 -17.69
CA ALA A 258 0.27 4.62 -16.63
C ALA A 258 1.59 5.41 -16.76
N ALA A 259 1.99 5.79 -17.98
CA ALA A 259 3.20 6.56 -18.24
C ALA A 259 3.20 7.94 -17.57
N GLU A 260 2.02 8.54 -17.36
CA GLU A 260 1.85 9.81 -16.64
C GLU A 260 1.90 9.65 -15.13
N LYS A 261 2.00 8.40 -14.64
CA LYS A 261 2.04 8.03 -13.23
C LYS A 261 0.88 8.64 -12.42
N PRO A 262 -0.39 8.50 -12.87
CA PRO A 262 -1.54 9.01 -12.15
C PRO A 262 -1.73 8.35 -10.77
N LEU A 263 -2.55 8.99 -9.96
CA LEU A 263 -3.17 8.35 -8.80
C LEU A 263 -4.51 7.75 -9.26
N LEU A 264 -4.68 6.46 -9.06
CA LEU A 264 -5.89 5.72 -9.38
C LEU A 264 -6.69 5.50 -8.10
N SER A 265 -7.98 5.77 -8.12
CA SER A 265 -8.90 5.50 -7.03
C SER A 265 -9.83 4.37 -7.47
N PHE A 266 -9.59 3.17 -6.94
CA PHE A 266 -10.35 1.96 -7.23
C PHE A 266 -11.51 1.84 -6.24
N ARG A 267 -12.70 2.09 -6.76
CA ARG A 267 -13.96 1.98 -6.03
C ARG A 267 -14.65 0.67 -6.35
N GLY A 268 -15.09 -0.05 -5.32
CA GLY A 268 -15.95 -1.21 -5.51
C GLY A 268 -16.08 -2.03 -4.24
N SER A 269 -17.15 -2.82 -4.17
CA SER A 269 -17.40 -3.70 -3.04
C SER A 269 -16.38 -4.83 -2.96
N TYR A 270 -16.41 -5.58 -1.85
CA TYR A 270 -15.59 -6.77 -1.69
C TYR A 270 -15.72 -7.75 -2.88
N GLY A 271 -14.57 -8.30 -3.32
CA GLY A 271 -14.53 -9.40 -4.29
C GLY A 271 -14.71 -9.02 -5.76
N VAL A 272 -14.79 -7.73 -6.11
CA VAL A 272 -14.95 -7.28 -7.51
C VAL A 272 -13.66 -7.29 -8.34
N GLY A 273 -12.53 -7.74 -7.77
CA GLY A 273 -11.27 -7.90 -8.51
C GLY A 273 -10.32 -6.71 -8.48
N ARG A 274 -10.40 -5.82 -7.48
CA ARG A 274 -9.57 -4.60 -7.37
C ARG A 274 -8.07 -4.93 -7.28
N GLU A 275 -7.70 -5.85 -6.39
CA GLU A 275 -6.30 -6.22 -6.18
C GLU A 275 -5.76 -7.03 -7.37
N GLU A 276 -6.55 -7.96 -7.90
CA GLU A 276 -6.20 -8.76 -9.07
C GLU A 276 -5.99 -7.89 -10.32
N THR A 277 -6.79 -6.84 -10.49
CA THR A 277 -6.62 -5.83 -11.55
C THR A 277 -5.35 -5.01 -11.35
N ALA A 278 -5.03 -4.62 -10.11
CA ALA A 278 -3.78 -3.92 -9.79
C ALA A 278 -2.55 -4.81 -10.03
N LEU A 279 -2.62 -6.10 -9.66
CA LEU A 279 -1.57 -7.09 -9.93
C LEU A 279 -1.39 -7.32 -11.44
N CYS A 280 -2.48 -7.41 -12.20
CA CYS A 280 -2.42 -7.52 -13.66
C CYS A 280 -1.78 -6.29 -14.30
N LEU A 281 -2.13 -5.09 -13.83
CA LEU A 281 -1.50 -3.84 -14.29
C LEU A 281 0.00 -3.82 -13.96
N ALA A 282 0.37 -4.23 -12.74
CA ALA A 282 1.77 -4.34 -12.31
C ALA A 282 2.56 -5.34 -13.17
N HIS A 283 1.94 -6.47 -13.52
CA HIS A 283 2.47 -7.46 -14.45
C HIS A 283 2.71 -6.88 -15.85
N GLN A 284 1.73 -6.18 -16.42
CA GLN A 284 1.85 -5.57 -17.75
C GLN A 284 2.93 -4.48 -17.81
N LEU A 285 3.16 -3.77 -16.72
CA LEU A 285 4.16 -2.71 -16.62
C LEU A 285 5.56 -3.22 -16.20
N ASP A 286 5.71 -4.51 -15.91
CA ASP A 286 6.93 -5.12 -15.35
C ASP A 286 7.42 -4.36 -14.11
N ARG A 287 6.50 -4.16 -13.15
CA ARG A 287 6.76 -3.48 -11.88
C ARG A 287 6.19 -4.30 -10.72
N PRO A 288 6.90 -4.40 -9.58
CA PRO A 288 6.34 -5.05 -8.40
C PRO A 288 5.16 -4.25 -7.84
N LEU A 289 4.27 -4.94 -7.12
CA LEU A 289 3.15 -4.31 -6.40
C LEU A 289 3.44 -4.34 -4.90
N LEU A 290 3.47 -3.17 -4.26
CA LEU A 290 3.56 -3.06 -2.81
C LEU A 290 2.17 -2.73 -2.26
N THR A 291 1.54 -3.73 -1.64
CA THR A 291 0.25 -3.61 -0.95
C THR A 291 0.49 -3.11 0.47
N LEU A 292 -0.27 -2.11 0.93
CA LEU A 292 -0.22 -1.58 2.30
C LEU A 292 -1.64 -1.37 2.84
N ASP A 293 -1.90 -1.91 4.02
CA ASP A 293 -3.15 -1.71 4.75
C ASP A 293 -3.10 -0.49 5.66
N LEU A 294 -3.78 0.59 5.26
CA LEU A 294 -3.78 1.86 5.99
C LEU A 294 -4.61 1.80 7.28
N GLU A 295 -5.66 0.98 7.31
CA GLU A 295 -6.52 0.84 8.48
C GLU A 295 -5.77 0.08 9.58
N ALA A 296 -5.19 -1.08 9.23
CA ALA A 296 -4.40 -1.88 10.14
C ALA A 296 -3.15 -1.11 10.62
N LEU A 297 -2.51 -0.34 9.73
CA LEU A 297 -1.37 0.50 10.08
C LEU A 297 -1.76 1.65 11.03
N GLY A 298 -2.91 2.29 10.80
CA GLY A 298 -3.44 3.36 11.64
C GLY A 298 -3.71 2.91 13.08
N ALA A 299 -4.09 1.65 13.27
CA ALA A 299 -4.31 1.03 14.58
C ALA A 299 -3.01 0.49 15.25
N SER A 300 -1.89 0.47 14.53
CA SER A 300 -0.62 -0.09 15.01
C SER A 300 0.19 0.91 15.87
N ASN A 301 1.18 0.39 16.61
CA ASN A 301 2.14 1.22 17.35
C ASN A 301 3.09 2.02 16.43
N LEU A 302 3.28 1.57 15.19
CA LEU A 302 4.09 2.28 14.18
C LEU A 302 3.37 3.55 13.72
N GLY A 303 2.04 3.51 13.72
CA GLY A 303 1.16 4.58 13.28
C GLY A 303 1.23 4.83 11.77
N LEU A 304 0.23 5.56 11.27
CA LEU A 304 0.10 5.86 9.85
C LEU A 304 1.31 6.63 9.29
N GLY A 305 1.80 7.64 10.02
CA GLY A 305 2.90 8.48 9.55
C GLY A 305 4.22 7.72 9.41
N GLY A 306 4.58 6.91 10.41
CA GLY A 306 5.80 6.11 10.42
C GLY A 306 5.76 5.02 9.35
N GLY A 307 4.69 4.22 9.32
CA GLY A 307 4.58 3.12 8.36
C GLY A 307 4.43 3.58 6.92
N LEU A 308 3.69 4.67 6.66
CA LEU A 308 3.58 5.19 5.30
C LEU A 308 4.94 5.67 4.78
N ALA A 309 5.73 6.35 5.61
CA ALA A 309 7.06 6.81 5.21
C ALA A 309 8.00 5.63 4.86
N LEU A 310 7.96 4.55 5.64
CA LEU A 310 8.70 3.31 5.35
C LEU A 310 8.23 2.67 4.05
N ALA A 311 6.92 2.54 3.84
CA ALA A 311 6.35 1.96 2.61
C ALA A 311 6.67 2.80 1.37
N LEU A 312 6.66 4.14 1.48
CA LEU A 312 7.05 5.04 0.39
C LEU A 312 8.53 4.88 0.04
N ARG A 313 9.41 4.76 1.04
CA ARG A 313 10.85 4.52 0.81
C ARG A 313 11.06 3.15 0.13
N ASP A 314 10.43 2.11 0.64
CA ASP A 314 10.61 0.75 0.13
C ASP A 314 10.02 0.59 -1.26
N GLY A 315 8.85 1.19 -1.49
CA GLY A 315 8.25 1.29 -2.82
C GLY A 315 9.18 1.98 -3.81
N ARG A 316 9.85 3.07 -3.42
CA ARG A 316 10.86 3.73 -4.25
C ARG A 316 12.05 2.82 -4.56
N LEU A 317 12.62 2.16 -3.53
CA LEU A 317 13.77 1.25 -3.70
C LEU A 317 13.46 0.14 -4.71
N HIS A 318 12.25 -0.42 -4.68
CA HIS A 318 11.82 -1.48 -5.59
C HIS A 318 11.12 -0.97 -6.86
N SER A 319 11.00 0.35 -7.05
CA SER A 319 10.20 0.97 -8.11
C SER A 319 8.78 0.37 -8.20
N ALA A 320 8.16 0.11 -7.05
CA ALA A 320 6.89 -0.58 -6.96
C ALA A 320 5.69 0.34 -7.24
N ILE A 321 4.63 -0.23 -7.78
CA ILE A 321 3.31 0.39 -7.74
C ILE A 321 2.79 0.28 -6.30
N LEU A 322 2.31 1.38 -5.72
CA LEU A 322 1.70 1.35 -4.40
C LEU A 322 0.22 1.02 -4.50
N TYR A 323 -0.23 0.01 -3.77
CA TYR A 323 -1.62 -0.37 -3.64
C TYR A 323 -2.05 -0.23 -2.19
N LEU A 324 -2.90 0.75 -1.91
CA LEU A 324 -3.28 1.14 -0.56
C LEU A 324 -4.72 0.70 -0.28
N THR A 325 -4.89 -0.11 0.76
CA THR A 325 -6.21 -0.54 1.26
C THR A 325 -6.64 0.26 2.48
N GLY A 326 -7.95 0.29 2.74
CA GLY A 326 -8.51 1.00 3.89
C GLY A 326 -8.47 2.51 3.77
N TRP A 327 -8.48 3.08 2.55
CA TRP A 327 -8.45 4.55 2.36
C TRP A 327 -9.63 5.24 3.05
N ASP A 328 -10.81 4.63 3.00
CA ASP A 328 -12.05 5.15 3.59
C ASP A 328 -11.93 5.38 5.10
N SER A 329 -11.14 4.56 5.81
CA SER A 329 -10.90 4.71 7.25
C SER A 329 -10.22 6.03 7.62
N LEU A 330 -9.53 6.66 6.66
CA LEU A 330 -8.83 7.92 6.85
C LEU A 330 -9.69 9.15 6.54
N LEU A 331 -10.83 8.96 5.88
CA LEU A 331 -11.73 10.05 5.52
C LEU A 331 -12.46 10.56 6.76
N LYS A 332 -12.41 11.88 6.97
CA LYS A 332 -13.19 12.57 8.01
C LYS A 332 -14.10 13.58 7.32
N ASP A 333 -15.41 13.46 7.52
CA ASP A 333 -16.42 14.27 6.81
C ASP A 333 -16.18 14.27 5.28
N ASP A 334 -15.91 13.08 4.72
CA ASP A 334 -15.57 12.83 3.31
C ASP A 334 -14.30 13.54 2.80
N ARG A 335 -13.44 14.02 3.72
CA ARG A 335 -12.17 14.68 3.39
C ARG A 335 -10.98 13.81 3.74
N SER A 336 -10.03 13.74 2.82
CA SER A 336 -8.76 13.04 3.00
C SER A 336 -7.78 13.85 3.85
N PRO A 337 -6.89 13.20 4.62
CA PRO A 337 -5.80 13.89 5.30
C PRO A 337 -4.82 14.50 4.30
N GLU A 338 -4.72 15.84 4.29
CA GLU A 338 -3.90 16.57 3.30
C GLU A 338 -2.42 16.18 3.34
N SER A 339 -1.87 15.93 4.54
CA SER A 339 -0.46 15.52 4.71
C SER A 339 -0.17 14.14 4.10
N THR A 340 -1.13 13.23 4.16
CA THR A 340 -1.02 11.88 3.58
C THR A 340 -1.14 11.98 2.06
N LEU A 341 -2.18 12.66 1.56
CA LEU A 341 -2.38 12.85 0.13
C LEU A 341 -1.16 13.54 -0.53
N ARG A 342 -0.55 14.54 0.13
CA ARG A 342 0.66 15.20 -0.37
C ARG A 342 1.84 14.24 -0.51
N GLN A 343 2.04 13.34 0.45
CA GLN A 343 3.10 12.33 0.38
C GLN A 343 2.86 11.35 -0.76
N LEU A 344 1.61 10.91 -0.96
CA LEU A 344 1.24 10.01 -2.06
C LEU A 344 1.39 10.67 -3.44
N LEU A 345 1.03 11.95 -3.57
CA LEU A 345 1.22 12.70 -4.83
C LEU A 345 2.71 12.97 -5.13
N ALA A 346 3.56 12.99 -4.10
CA ALA A 346 5.00 13.14 -4.26
C ALA A 346 5.71 11.81 -4.60
N TYR A 347 5.05 10.67 -4.42
CA TYR A 347 5.60 9.35 -4.74
C TYR A 347 5.86 9.23 -6.25
N PRO A 348 7.06 8.77 -6.67
CA PRO A 348 7.44 8.83 -8.09
C PRO A 348 6.71 7.82 -8.98
N GLU A 349 6.21 6.70 -8.47
CA GLU A 349 5.51 5.68 -9.27
C GLU A 349 3.98 5.80 -9.17
N LEU A 350 3.24 4.85 -9.74
CA LEU A 350 1.78 4.77 -9.65
C LEU A 350 1.33 4.54 -8.21
N VAL A 351 0.21 5.17 -7.85
CA VAL A 351 -0.47 4.97 -6.57
C VAL A 351 -1.91 4.57 -6.85
N ILE A 352 -2.35 3.47 -6.25
CA ILE A 352 -3.71 2.97 -6.32
C ILE A 352 -4.28 3.05 -4.90
N LEU A 353 -5.33 3.85 -4.72
CA LEU A 353 -6.14 3.89 -3.50
C LEU A 353 -7.35 2.99 -3.68
N THR A 354 -7.74 2.29 -2.63
CA THR A 354 -8.93 1.44 -2.67
C THR A 354 -9.90 1.76 -1.54
N GLY A 355 -11.18 1.80 -1.92
CA GLY A 355 -12.30 2.15 -1.04
C GLY A 355 -13.65 1.73 -1.63
N GLU A 356 -14.70 1.84 -0.84
CA GLU A 356 -16.10 1.67 -1.24
C GLU A 356 -16.79 3.03 -1.43
N GLN A 357 -16.35 4.05 -0.68
CA GLN A 357 -16.93 5.39 -0.70
C GLN A 357 -16.50 6.22 -1.91
N ASP A 358 -17.40 7.10 -2.35
CA ASP A 358 -17.07 8.13 -3.32
C ASP A 358 -16.18 9.18 -2.67
N TRP A 359 -14.96 9.31 -3.16
CA TRP A 359 -14.02 10.30 -2.68
C TRP A 359 -13.49 11.16 -3.82
N GLN A 360 -13.54 12.47 -3.63
CA GLN A 360 -12.77 13.43 -4.42
C GLN A 360 -12.05 14.41 -3.50
N PRO A 361 -10.79 14.72 -3.77
CA PRO A 361 -10.08 15.73 -2.99
C PRO A 361 -10.76 17.10 -3.15
N ALA A 362 -11.17 17.69 -2.04
CA ALA A 362 -11.84 18.98 -2.01
C ALA A 362 -10.94 20.08 -2.61
N GLY A 363 -11.46 20.79 -3.60
CA GLY A 363 -10.75 21.86 -4.30
C GLY A 363 -10.84 23.19 -3.57
N ARG A 364 -9.75 23.60 -2.93
CA ARG A 364 -9.32 25.00 -2.90
C ARG A 364 -7.81 25.01 -3.13
N ASP A 365 -7.43 25.48 -4.31
CA ASP A 365 -6.07 25.93 -4.61
C ASP A 365 -4.91 24.95 -4.36
N TYR A 366 -4.97 23.79 -5.02
CA TYR A 366 -3.73 23.12 -5.44
C TYR A 366 -3.05 23.84 -6.64
N SER A 367 -3.67 24.90 -7.15
CA SER A 367 -3.22 25.75 -8.27
C SER A 367 -2.31 26.90 -7.86
N THR A 368 -2.44 27.45 -6.65
CA THR A 368 -1.53 28.52 -6.19
C THR A 368 -0.19 27.97 -5.69
N ASP A 369 -0.16 26.70 -5.25
CA ASP A 369 1.04 25.99 -4.81
C ASP A 369 1.50 24.87 -5.78
N GLY A 370 0.85 24.76 -6.97
CA GLY A 370 1.28 23.87 -8.06
C GLY A 370 1.29 22.37 -7.74
N LEU A 371 0.42 21.90 -6.83
CA LEU A 371 0.41 20.55 -6.25
C LEU A 371 -0.49 19.54 -7.00
N ARG A 372 -1.41 19.97 -7.89
CA ARG A 372 -2.05 19.04 -8.85
C ARG A 372 -1.09 18.77 -10.03
N ARG A 373 0.06 18.16 -9.72
CA ARG A 373 1.05 17.74 -10.74
C ARG A 373 0.68 16.43 -11.43
N ARG A 374 -0.26 15.67 -10.86
CA ARG A 374 -0.68 14.34 -11.35
C ARG A 374 -2.20 14.26 -11.51
N HIS A 375 -2.62 13.52 -12.53
CA HIS A 375 -4.01 13.19 -12.74
C HIS A 375 -4.51 12.21 -11.67
N ILE A 376 -5.77 12.39 -11.25
CA ILE A 376 -6.47 11.48 -10.34
C ILE A 376 -7.63 10.88 -11.14
N PHE A 377 -7.60 9.57 -11.37
CA PHE A 377 -8.64 8.86 -12.10
C PHE A 377 -9.49 8.02 -11.15
N GLN A 378 -10.80 8.15 -11.25
CA GLN A 378 -11.76 7.33 -10.52
C GLN A 378 -12.13 6.11 -11.37
N VAL A 379 -11.91 4.93 -10.82
CA VAL A 379 -12.14 3.65 -11.49
C VAL A 379 -13.19 2.88 -10.70
N HIS A 380 -14.32 2.63 -11.34
CA HIS A 380 -15.46 1.96 -10.72
C HIS A 380 -15.48 0.48 -11.10
N PHE A 381 -15.58 -0.38 -10.10
CA PHE A 381 -15.70 -1.82 -10.26
C PHE A 381 -17.11 -2.23 -9.86
N ASP A 382 -17.97 -2.38 -10.86
CA ASP A 382 -19.35 -2.81 -10.67
C ASP A 382 -19.44 -4.33 -10.50
N VAL A 383 -20.50 -4.76 -9.82
CA VAL A 383 -20.87 -6.18 -9.74
C VAL A 383 -21.19 -6.68 -11.16
N PRO A 384 -20.69 -7.86 -11.58
CA PRO A 384 -20.89 -8.35 -12.93
C PRO A 384 -22.38 -8.51 -13.27
N ASN A 385 -22.70 -8.30 -14.55
CA ASN A 385 -24.01 -8.63 -15.10
C ASN A 385 -24.26 -10.16 -15.04
N PHE A 386 -25.46 -10.61 -15.41
CA PHE A 386 -25.82 -12.02 -15.35
C PHE A 386 -24.86 -12.92 -16.14
N GLU A 387 -24.57 -12.56 -17.40
CA GLU A 387 -23.72 -13.36 -18.29
C GLU A 387 -22.30 -13.51 -17.73
N ASN A 388 -21.67 -12.41 -17.33
CA ASN A 388 -20.34 -12.45 -16.71
C ASN A 388 -20.36 -13.20 -15.38
N ARG A 389 -21.42 -13.07 -14.58
CA ARG A 389 -21.55 -13.81 -13.31
C ARG A 389 -21.64 -15.30 -13.55
N LEU A 390 -22.44 -15.73 -14.53
CA LEU A 390 -22.57 -17.13 -14.92
C LEU A 390 -21.22 -17.68 -15.41
N SER A 391 -20.51 -16.96 -16.26
CA SER A 391 -19.17 -17.37 -16.71
C SER A 391 -18.16 -17.46 -15.55
N VAL A 392 -18.26 -16.62 -14.53
CA VAL A 392 -17.41 -16.73 -13.32
C VAL A 392 -17.74 -17.99 -12.52
N TRP A 393 -19.03 -18.31 -12.34
CA TRP A 393 -19.47 -19.56 -11.71
C TRP A 393 -18.93 -20.80 -12.45
N GLU A 394 -19.11 -20.83 -13.77
CA GLU A 394 -18.63 -21.90 -14.65
C GLU A 394 -17.10 -22.03 -14.59
N HIS A 395 -16.38 -20.91 -14.60
CA HIS A 395 -14.92 -20.91 -14.52
C HIS A 395 -14.40 -21.55 -13.24
N TYR A 396 -14.97 -21.20 -12.08
CA TYR A 396 -14.50 -21.76 -10.80
C TYR A 396 -14.93 -23.21 -10.57
N LEU A 397 -16.09 -23.63 -11.07
CA LEU A 397 -16.57 -25.01 -10.90
C LEU A 397 -16.01 -25.99 -11.94
N GLY A 398 -15.50 -25.47 -13.06
CA GLY A 398 -15.01 -26.25 -14.20
C GLY A 398 -16.13 -26.92 -14.99
N GLU A 399 -15.77 -27.91 -15.83
CA GLU A 399 -16.72 -28.68 -16.62
C GLU A 399 -17.53 -29.64 -15.70
N ARG A 400 -18.65 -29.15 -15.15
CA ARG A 400 -19.64 -29.94 -14.43
C ARG A 400 -21.02 -29.78 -15.08
N GLU A 401 -21.81 -30.86 -15.09
CA GLU A 401 -23.21 -30.84 -15.53
C GLU A 401 -24.12 -30.29 -14.40
N LEU A 402 -23.98 -29.01 -14.05
CA LEU A 402 -24.86 -28.31 -13.10
C LEU A 402 -25.51 -27.11 -13.79
N ASP A 403 -26.80 -26.87 -13.56
CA ASP A 403 -27.47 -25.65 -14.01
C ASP A 403 -27.16 -24.48 -13.06
N LEU A 404 -26.16 -23.68 -13.42
CA LEU A 404 -25.72 -22.52 -12.64
C LEU A 404 -26.55 -21.27 -12.93
N SER A 405 -27.44 -21.32 -13.93
CA SER A 405 -28.23 -20.16 -14.34
C SER A 405 -29.13 -19.66 -13.22
N GLN A 406 -29.71 -20.57 -12.43
CA GLN A 406 -30.59 -20.17 -11.34
C GLN A 406 -29.81 -19.48 -10.21
N VAL A 407 -28.68 -20.04 -9.77
CA VAL A 407 -27.84 -19.43 -8.72
C VAL A 407 -27.30 -18.07 -9.18
N ALA A 408 -26.84 -17.96 -10.44
CA ALA A 408 -26.33 -16.71 -10.99
C ALA A 408 -27.40 -15.63 -11.19
N ASN A 409 -28.66 -16.03 -11.46
CA ASN A 409 -29.81 -15.13 -11.54
C ASN A 409 -30.27 -14.67 -10.15
N HIS A 410 -30.23 -15.58 -9.18
CA HIS A 410 -30.72 -15.36 -7.83
C HIS A 410 -29.78 -14.50 -6.98
N PHE A 411 -28.49 -14.78 -7.00
CA PHE A 411 -27.52 -14.10 -6.14
C PHE A 411 -26.68 -13.11 -6.94
N ARG A 412 -26.77 -11.81 -6.59
CA ARG A 412 -26.00 -10.74 -7.24
C ARG A 412 -24.60 -10.61 -6.65
N PHE A 413 -23.86 -11.72 -6.70
CA PHE A 413 -22.53 -11.82 -6.13
C PHE A 413 -21.45 -11.20 -7.00
N SER A 414 -20.44 -10.65 -6.33
CA SER A 414 -19.13 -10.38 -6.91
C SER A 414 -18.36 -11.69 -7.13
N PRO A 415 -17.35 -11.70 -8.02
CA PRO A 415 -16.49 -12.87 -8.22
C PRO A 415 -15.84 -13.42 -6.94
N GLY A 416 -15.58 -12.57 -5.94
CA GLY A 416 -15.13 -12.97 -4.61
C GLY A 416 -16.17 -13.77 -3.84
N GLN A 417 -17.38 -13.22 -3.74
CA GLN A 417 -18.49 -13.89 -3.07
C GLN A 417 -18.87 -15.22 -3.73
N ILE A 418 -18.71 -15.33 -5.05
CA ILE A 418 -18.90 -16.60 -5.77
C ILE A 418 -17.87 -17.64 -5.32
N GLU A 419 -16.59 -17.27 -5.25
CA GLU A 419 -15.53 -18.18 -4.77
C GLU A 419 -15.82 -18.65 -3.33
N ASP A 420 -16.17 -17.71 -2.44
CA ASP A 420 -16.50 -18.00 -1.04
C ASP A 420 -17.72 -18.94 -0.92
N ALA A 421 -18.75 -18.73 -1.74
CA ALA A 421 -19.94 -19.58 -1.80
C ALA A 421 -19.61 -20.98 -2.33
N ILE A 422 -18.77 -21.10 -3.36
CA ILE A 422 -18.33 -22.40 -3.89
C ILE A 422 -17.54 -23.17 -2.83
N ALA A 423 -16.60 -22.52 -2.13
CA ALA A 423 -15.84 -23.16 -1.07
C ALA A 423 -16.75 -23.71 0.02
N THR A 424 -17.73 -22.91 0.45
CA THR A 424 -18.73 -23.34 1.46
C THR A 424 -19.60 -24.49 0.96
N ALA A 425 -20.03 -24.45 -0.30
CA ALA A 425 -20.84 -25.53 -0.88
C ALA A 425 -20.05 -26.84 -1.00
N GLN A 426 -18.75 -26.77 -1.29
CA GLN A 426 -17.86 -27.95 -1.29
C GLN A 426 -17.71 -28.54 0.10
N ASP A 427 -17.62 -27.71 1.14
CA ASP A 427 -17.55 -28.16 2.52
C ASP A 427 -18.85 -28.85 2.96
N LEU A 428 -20.03 -28.30 2.58
CA LEU A 428 -21.33 -28.92 2.82
C LEU A 428 -21.44 -30.29 2.14
N ALA A 429 -21.10 -30.37 0.85
CA ALA A 429 -21.15 -31.64 0.11
C ALA A 429 -20.22 -32.70 0.73
N ARG A 430 -19.02 -32.30 1.16
CA ARG A 430 -18.08 -33.18 1.88
C ARG A 430 -18.62 -33.63 3.23
N TRP A 431 -19.32 -32.76 3.95
CA TRP A 431 -19.91 -33.09 5.25
C TRP A 431 -21.04 -34.11 5.11
N GLU A 432 -21.83 -34.01 4.04
CA GLU A 432 -22.93 -34.92 3.73
C GLU A 432 -22.47 -36.22 3.04
N ASP A 433 -21.18 -36.31 2.68
CA ASP A 433 -20.60 -37.40 1.88
C ASP A 433 -21.29 -37.58 0.52
N GLU A 434 -21.73 -36.46 -0.07
CA GLU A 434 -22.44 -36.39 -1.35
C GLU A 434 -21.62 -35.60 -2.39
N PRO A 435 -21.81 -35.85 -3.70
CA PRO A 435 -21.24 -34.99 -4.72
C PRO A 435 -21.83 -33.57 -4.64
N LEU A 436 -21.02 -32.57 -4.94
CA LEU A 436 -21.49 -31.18 -5.04
C LEU A 436 -22.65 -31.09 -6.03
N ALA A 437 -23.77 -30.54 -5.55
CA ALA A 437 -25.03 -30.42 -6.27
C ALA A 437 -25.53 -28.97 -6.20
N GLU A 438 -26.51 -28.62 -7.02
CA GLU A 438 -27.12 -27.28 -7.04
C GLU A 438 -27.69 -26.88 -5.68
N ALA A 439 -28.26 -27.82 -4.92
CA ALA A 439 -28.80 -27.57 -3.58
C ALA A 439 -27.74 -27.00 -2.63
N HIS A 440 -26.53 -27.57 -2.64
CA HIS A 440 -25.39 -27.10 -1.86
C HIS A 440 -24.97 -25.67 -2.26
N LEU A 441 -24.96 -25.38 -3.56
CA LEU A 441 -24.63 -24.04 -4.08
C LEU A 441 -25.66 -22.99 -3.65
N PHE A 442 -26.94 -23.34 -3.70
CA PHE A 442 -28.04 -22.49 -3.23
C PHE A 442 -27.96 -22.25 -1.72
N GLU A 443 -27.72 -23.29 -0.93
CA GLU A 443 -27.59 -23.18 0.52
C GLU A 443 -26.38 -22.33 0.92
N ALA A 444 -25.21 -22.60 0.34
CA ALA A 444 -24.02 -21.80 0.58
C ALA A 444 -24.21 -20.34 0.16
N SER A 445 -24.81 -20.09 -1.00
CA SER A 445 -25.11 -18.74 -1.45
C SER A 445 -26.06 -18.03 -0.48
N ARG A 446 -27.07 -18.72 0.05
CA ARG A 446 -27.93 -18.17 1.12
C ARG A 446 -27.14 -17.82 2.38
N ILE A 447 -26.15 -18.61 2.78
CA ILE A 447 -25.32 -18.32 3.96
C ILE A 447 -24.53 -17.01 3.75
N HIS A 448 -23.98 -16.79 2.56
CA HIS A 448 -23.19 -15.60 2.22
C HIS A 448 -24.03 -14.35 1.94
N SER A 449 -25.30 -14.50 1.57
CA SER A 449 -26.20 -13.38 1.31
C SER A 449 -26.97 -12.88 2.54
N ASN A 450 -27.22 -13.74 3.54
CA ASN A 450 -28.26 -13.51 4.55
C ASN A 450 -27.80 -12.93 5.89
N GLN A 451 -26.51 -12.76 6.15
CA GLN A 451 -26.03 -12.48 7.52
C GLN A 451 -26.48 -11.12 8.07
N LYS A 452 -26.61 -10.09 7.23
CA LYS A 452 -26.98 -8.74 7.66
C LYS A 452 -28.48 -8.49 7.64
N LEU A 453 -29.19 -8.95 6.60
CA LEU A 453 -30.64 -8.71 6.44
C LEU A 453 -31.48 -9.38 7.53
N ALA A 454 -31.06 -10.55 8.03
CA ALA A 454 -31.73 -11.24 9.13
C ALA A 454 -31.66 -10.50 10.48
N THR A 455 -30.75 -9.53 10.63
CA THR A 455 -30.71 -8.67 11.83
C THR A 455 -31.67 -7.49 11.74
N LEU A 456 -32.12 -7.14 10.53
CA LEU A 456 -32.99 -5.99 10.25
C LEU A 456 -34.44 -6.37 9.97
N ALA A 457 -34.70 -7.61 9.56
CA ALA A 457 -36.03 -8.08 9.18
C ALA A 457 -36.27 -9.53 9.63
N THR A 458 -37.54 -9.89 9.83
CA THR A 458 -37.92 -11.24 10.26
C THR A 458 -38.00 -12.17 9.05
N LYS A 459 -37.13 -13.17 8.98
CA LYS A 459 -37.17 -14.17 7.91
C LYS A 459 -38.40 -15.06 8.05
N ILE A 460 -39.25 -15.10 7.02
CA ILE A 460 -40.35 -16.05 6.90
C ILE A 460 -39.82 -17.26 6.13
N ARG A 461 -40.05 -18.47 6.67
CA ARG A 461 -39.83 -19.71 5.93
C ARG A 461 -41.10 -20.01 5.13
N PRO A 462 -41.08 -19.95 3.79
CA PRO A 462 -42.26 -20.23 2.98
C PRO A 462 -42.75 -21.66 3.25
N ARG A 463 -44.05 -21.82 3.51
CA ARG A 463 -44.66 -23.16 3.70
C ARG A 463 -45.74 -23.49 2.68
N TYR A 464 -46.27 -22.48 2.01
CA TYR A 464 -47.41 -22.61 1.11
C TYR A 464 -46.96 -22.79 -0.34
N THR A 465 -47.78 -23.51 -1.10
CA THR A 465 -47.64 -23.81 -2.52
C THR A 465 -48.87 -23.32 -3.28
N TRP A 466 -48.84 -23.38 -4.62
CA TRP A 466 -49.99 -23.03 -5.45
C TRP A 466 -51.27 -23.82 -5.13
N ASN A 467 -51.15 -24.99 -4.52
CA ASN A 467 -52.30 -25.82 -4.13
C ASN A 467 -52.98 -25.34 -2.84
N ASP A 468 -52.32 -24.47 -2.07
CA ASP A 468 -52.81 -24.01 -0.77
C ASP A 468 -53.62 -22.71 -0.86
N ILE A 469 -53.63 -22.05 -2.02
CA ILE A 469 -54.31 -20.78 -2.25
C ILE A 469 -55.45 -20.93 -3.27
N ILE A 470 -56.58 -20.30 -2.96
CA ILE A 470 -57.74 -20.21 -3.87
C ILE A 470 -57.95 -18.75 -4.21
N LEU A 471 -57.78 -18.38 -5.48
CA LEU A 471 -57.93 -17.02 -5.98
C LEU A 471 -58.88 -16.99 -7.19
N PRO A 472 -59.54 -15.85 -7.46
CA PRO A 472 -60.19 -15.62 -8.75
C PRO A 472 -59.19 -15.79 -9.91
N GLY A 473 -59.67 -16.25 -11.07
CA GLY A 473 -58.80 -16.57 -12.22
C GLY A 473 -57.87 -15.42 -12.63
N ASP A 474 -58.40 -14.19 -12.67
CA ASP A 474 -57.62 -13.00 -13.04
C ASP A 474 -56.49 -12.71 -12.03
N THR A 475 -56.78 -12.81 -10.73
CA THR A 475 -55.78 -12.60 -9.66
C THR A 475 -54.73 -13.72 -9.64
N PHE A 476 -55.15 -14.96 -9.90
CA PHE A 476 -54.26 -16.10 -10.03
C PHE A 476 -53.29 -15.91 -11.20
N GLN A 477 -53.78 -15.43 -12.35
CA GLN A 477 -52.96 -15.12 -13.52
C GLN A 477 -51.97 -13.99 -13.24
N GLN A 478 -52.41 -12.90 -12.58
CA GLN A 478 -51.52 -11.78 -12.20
C GLN A 478 -50.38 -12.25 -11.29
N LEU A 479 -50.65 -13.15 -10.34
CA LEU A 479 -49.61 -13.69 -9.45
C LEU A 479 -48.58 -14.51 -10.23
N HIS A 480 -49.03 -15.32 -11.19
CA HIS A 480 -48.13 -16.04 -12.10
C HIS A 480 -47.30 -15.11 -12.99
N GLU A 481 -47.90 -14.03 -13.51
CA GLU A 481 -47.17 -13.03 -14.31
C GLU A 481 -46.07 -12.36 -13.48
N MET A 482 -46.36 -12.01 -12.22
CA MET A 482 -45.37 -11.48 -11.29
C MET A 482 -44.18 -12.42 -11.08
N VAL A 483 -44.45 -13.71 -10.82
CA VAL A 483 -43.41 -14.74 -10.67
C VAL A 483 -42.58 -14.87 -11.96
N ASN A 484 -43.24 -14.96 -13.11
CA ASN A 484 -42.56 -15.08 -14.40
C ASN A 484 -41.67 -13.87 -14.73
N THR A 485 -42.08 -12.65 -14.36
CA THR A 485 -41.27 -11.45 -14.54
C THR A 485 -39.96 -11.53 -13.75
N VAL A 486 -39.99 -12.06 -12.52
CA VAL A 486 -38.77 -12.22 -11.71
C VAL A 486 -37.91 -13.37 -12.23
N ALA A 487 -38.51 -14.52 -12.55
CA ALA A 487 -37.80 -15.69 -13.06
C ALA A 487 -37.06 -15.40 -14.38
N ARG A 488 -37.70 -14.64 -15.29
CA ARG A 488 -37.17 -14.32 -16.63
C ARG A 488 -36.45 -12.98 -16.70
N LYS A 489 -36.15 -12.36 -15.55
CA LYS A 489 -35.51 -11.05 -15.46
C LYS A 489 -34.20 -10.96 -16.26
N HIS A 490 -33.34 -11.98 -16.18
CA HIS A 490 -32.07 -12.00 -16.93
C HIS A 490 -32.28 -12.08 -18.45
N ILE A 491 -33.34 -12.72 -18.93
CA ILE A 491 -33.68 -12.78 -20.36
C ILE A 491 -34.13 -11.40 -20.83
N VAL A 492 -35.11 -10.80 -20.14
CA VAL A 492 -35.71 -9.53 -20.57
C VAL A 492 -34.71 -8.40 -20.47
N TYR A 493 -34.06 -8.22 -19.32
CA TYR A 493 -33.15 -7.09 -19.13
C TYR A 493 -31.76 -7.34 -19.74
N GLY A 494 -31.23 -8.56 -19.59
CA GLY A 494 -29.91 -8.93 -20.12
C GLY A 494 -29.96 -9.26 -21.60
N GLN A 495 -30.48 -10.43 -21.97
CA GLN A 495 -30.41 -10.96 -23.34
C GLN A 495 -31.14 -10.07 -24.37
N TRP A 496 -32.33 -9.55 -24.03
CA TRP A 496 -33.07 -8.64 -24.91
C TRP A 496 -32.58 -7.18 -24.81
N GLY A 497 -31.63 -6.88 -23.90
CA GLY A 497 -30.98 -5.57 -23.75
C GLY A 497 -31.87 -4.46 -23.21
N PHE A 498 -33.01 -4.79 -22.58
CA PHE A 498 -33.95 -3.78 -22.07
C PHE A 498 -33.38 -2.99 -20.88
N ASP A 499 -32.35 -3.53 -20.21
CA ASP A 499 -31.53 -2.86 -19.20
C ASP A 499 -31.10 -1.46 -19.65
N ALA A 500 -30.50 -1.37 -20.85
CA ALA A 500 -29.83 -0.17 -21.33
C ALA A 500 -30.79 0.99 -21.65
N LYS A 501 -32.10 0.71 -21.72
CA LYS A 501 -33.14 1.68 -22.06
C LYS A 501 -33.96 2.13 -20.85
N LEU A 502 -33.81 1.48 -19.69
CA LEU A 502 -34.57 1.80 -18.49
C LEU A 502 -33.67 2.46 -17.45
N ALA A 503 -33.92 3.74 -17.19
CA ALA A 503 -33.15 4.54 -16.25
C ALA A 503 -33.43 4.22 -14.76
N LEU A 504 -34.63 3.73 -14.42
CA LEU A 504 -35.07 3.43 -13.05
C LEU A 504 -36.06 2.24 -13.05
N GLY A 505 -36.28 1.62 -11.88
CA GLY A 505 -37.41 0.69 -11.67
C GLY A 505 -37.21 -0.74 -12.19
N LYS A 506 -36.01 -1.33 -12.01
CA LYS A 506 -35.73 -2.73 -12.38
C LYS A 506 -36.24 -3.76 -11.35
N GLY A 507 -36.98 -3.32 -10.34
CA GLY A 507 -37.58 -4.15 -9.29
C GLY A 507 -39.06 -4.40 -9.57
N LEU A 508 -39.57 -5.55 -9.14
CA LEU A 508 -41.01 -5.80 -9.13
C LEU A 508 -41.59 -5.24 -7.84
N HIS A 509 -42.57 -4.34 -7.96
CA HIS A 509 -43.34 -3.83 -6.83
C HIS A 509 -44.77 -4.35 -6.97
N ALA A 510 -45.30 -4.98 -5.92
CA ALA A 510 -46.65 -5.50 -5.87
C ALA A 510 -47.35 -5.00 -4.60
N LEU A 511 -48.57 -4.50 -4.75
CA LEU A 511 -49.42 -4.10 -3.64
C LEU A 511 -50.56 -5.11 -3.49
N PHE A 512 -50.55 -5.85 -2.38
CA PHE A 512 -51.62 -6.79 -2.03
C PHE A 512 -52.68 -6.07 -1.20
N ALA A 513 -53.86 -5.82 -1.77
CA ALA A 513 -54.98 -5.16 -1.10
C ALA A 513 -56.17 -6.11 -0.89
N GLY A 514 -56.81 -6.04 0.28
CA GLY A 514 -57.99 -6.85 0.62
C GLY A 514 -58.20 -6.94 2.12
N GLU A 515 -59.34 -7.49 2.55
CA GLU A 515 -59.65 -7.68 3.97
C GLU A 515 -58.62 -8.57 4.70
N PRO A 516 -58.46 -8.46 6.03
CA PRO A 516 -57.61 -9.37 6.80
C PRO A 516 -57.99 -10.84 6.54
N GLY A 517 -56.99 -11.71 6.35
CA GLY A 517 -57.21 -13.14 6.12
C GLY A 517 -57.44 -13.56 4.66
N THR A 518 -57.44 -12.66 3.68
CA THR A 518 -57.65 -12.99 2.25
C THR A 518 -56.41 -13.57 1.53
N GLY A 519 -55.45 -14.12 2.26
CA GLY A 519 -54.28 -14.80 1.67
C GLY A 519 -53.14 -13.89 1.19
N LYS A 520 -53.09 -12.60 1.56
CA LYS A 520 -52.01 -11.67 1.14
C LYS A 520 -50.60 -12.17 1.49
N THR A 521 -50.37 -12.53 2.74
CA THR A 521 -49.10 -13.10 3.21
C THR A 521 -48.82 -14.45 2.56
N MET A 522 -49.86 -15.27 2.38
CA MET A 522 -49.77 -16.56 1.71
C MET A 522 -49.32 -16.42 0.25
N SER A 523 -49.83 -15.43 -0.50
CA SER A 523 -49.38 -15.14 -1.87
C SER A 523 -47.90 -14.81 -1.92
N ALA A 524 -47.40 -14.00 -0.98
CA ALA A 524 -45.97 -13.66 -0.90
C ALA A 524 -45.10 -14.89 -0.58
N GLU A 525 -45.56 -15.77 0.31
CA GLU A 525 -44.88 -17.05 0.59
C GLU A 525 -44.85 -17.97 -0.64
N ILE A 526 -45.95 -18.08 -1.38
CA ILE A 526 -46.01 -18.91 -2.60
C ILE A 526 -45.04 -18.38 -3.65
N MET A 527 -45.00 -17.07 -3.86
CA MET A 527 -44.02 -16.46 -4.78
C MET A 527 -42.58 -16.74 -4.35
N ALA A 528 -42.28 -16.61 -3.05
CA ALA A 528 -40.96 -16.89 -2.50
C ALA A 528 -40.56 -18.35 -2.72
N ASN A 529 -41.49 -19.28 -2.48
CA ASN A 529 -41.27 -20.71 -2.67
C ASN A 529 -41.01 -21.07 -4.14
N GLU A 530 -41.86 -20.57 -5.05
CA GLU A 530 -41.75 -20.82 -6.49
C GLU A 530 -40.45 -20.24 -7.09
N LEU A 531 -40.01 -19.07 -6.62
CA LEU A 531 -38.77 -18.43 -7.07
C LEU A 531 -37.53 -18.91 -6.32
N GLY A 532 -37.71 -19.75 -5.28
CA GLY A 532 -36.67 -20.16 -4.35
C GLY A 532 -36.06 -18.99 -3.55
N LEU A 533 -36.73 -17.83 -3.48
CA LEU A 533 -36.22 -16.60 -2.83
C LEU A 533 -36.53 -16.60 -1.34
N ASP A 534 -35.66 -15.98 -0.55
CA ASP A 534 -35.94 -15.74 0.85
C ASP A 534 -36.99 -14.62 1.01
N LEU A 535 -37.97 -14.84 1.89
CA LEU A 535 -39.00 -13.87 2.23
C LEU A 535 -38.68 -13.21 3.57
N TYR A 536 -38.57 -11.89 3.58
CA TYR A 536 -38.34 -11.10 4.79
C TYR A 536 -39.53 -10.20 5.09
N LYS A 537 -40.12 -10.38 6.27
CA LYS A 537 -41.12 -9.47 6.79
C LYS A 537 -40.45 -8.28 7.43
N VAL A 538 -40.73 -7.09 6.90
CA VAL A 538 -40.31 -5.82 7.48
C VAL A 538 -41.48 -5.26 8.26
N ASP A 539 -41.32 -5.18 9.59
CA ASP A 539 -42.31 -4.57 10.46
C ASP A 539 -42.07 -3.06 10.53
N LEU A 540 -42.89 -2.32 9.80
CA LEU A 540 -42.80 -0.87 9.71
C LEU A 540 -43.05 -0.19 11.08
N SER A 541 -43.81 -0.81 11.98
CA SER A 541 -44.07 -0.28 13.32
C SER A 541 -42.82 -0.21 14.20
N THR A 542 -41.83 -1.10 13.94
CA THR A 542 -40.52 -1.10 14.62
C THR A 542 -39.54 -0.09 14.03
N LEU A 543 -39.77 0.36 12.80
CA LEU A 543 -38.91 1.30 12.08
C LEU A 543 -39.30 2.76 12.33
N VAL A 544 -40.55 3.05 12.69
CA VAL A 544 -41.03 4.39 13.07
C VAL A 544 -40.63 4.67 14.52
N SER A 545 -39.36 5.02 14.75
CA SER A 545 -38.91 5.54 16.04
C SER A 545 -39.33 7.01 16.20
N LYS A 546 -39.27 7.55 17.42
CA LYS A 546 -39.55 8.97 17.72
C LYS A 546 -38.60 9.97 17.00
N TYR A 547 -37.54 9.48 16.32
CA TYR A 547 -36.49 10.29 15.72
C TYR A 547 -36.51 10.17 14.19
N ILE A 548 -37.05 11.20 13.54
CA ILE A 548 -37.06 11.35 12.07
C ILE A 548 -35.59 11.38 11.58
N GLY A 549 -35.17 10.36 10.83
CA GLY A 549 -33.82 10.21 10.26
C GLY A 549 -33.16 8.85 10.52
N GLU A 550 -33.48 8.17 11.63
CA GLU A 550 -33.04 6.78 11.85
C GLU A 550 -33.85 5.78 11.01
N THR A 551 -35.14 6.06 10.84
CA THR A 551 -36.05 5.26 9.98
C THR A 551 -35.56 5.20 8.54
N GLU A 552 -35.14 6.33 7.95
CA GLU A 552 -34.62 6.39 6.58
C GLU A 552 -33.31 5.59 6.45
N LYS A 553 -32.37 5.75 7.38
CA LYS A 553 -31.12 4.98 7.39
C LYS A 553 -31.35 3.48 7.52
N ASN A 554 -32.33 3.06 8.32
CA ASN A 554 -32.65 1.64 8.48
C ASN A 554 -33.34 1.08 7.23
N LEU A 555 -34.25 1.82 6.60
CA LEU A 555 -34.85 1.43 5.32
C LEU A 555 -33.80 1.32 4.21
N ASP A 556 -32.89 2.30 4.10
CA ASP A 556 -31.82 2.29 3.11
C ASP A 556 -30.87 1.08 3.28
N LYS A 557 -30.54 0.73 4.53
CA LYS A 557 -29.82 -0.52 4.84
C LYS A 557 -30.60 -1.76 4.43
N ILE A 558 -31.89 -1.85 4.74
CA ILE A 558 -32.73 -3.00 4.36
C ILE A 558 -32.75 -3.17 2.84
N PHE A 559 -32.97 -2.09 2.08
CA PHE A 559 -32.99 -2.16 0.61
C PHE A 559 -31.62 -2.51 0.03
N SER A 560 -30.54 -1.94 0.57
CA SER A 560 -29.17 -2.22 0.11
C SER A 560 -28.78 -3.68 0.34
N GLU A 561 -29.10 -4.24 1.51
CA GLU A 561 -28.83 -5.65 1.82
C GLU A 561 -29.76 -6.60 1.06
N ALA A 562 -31.01 -6.21 0.77
CA ALA A 562 -31.89 -7.01 -0.06
C ALA A 562 -31.48 -7.02 -1.55
N ALA A 563 -30.82 -5.95 -2.01
CA ALA A 563 -30.37 -5.83 -3.39
C ALA A 563 -29.26 -6.82 -3.76
N THR A 564 -28.40 -7.21 -2.80
CA THR A 564 -27.32 -8.19 -3.00
C THR A 564 -27.83 -9.63 -2.99
N SER A 565 -28.84 -9.95 -2.17
CA SER A 565 -29.41 -11.30 -2.05
C SER A 565 -30.63 -11.56 -2.95
N ASN A 566 -31.09 -10.56 -3.70
CA ASN A 566 -32.34 -10.59 -4.49
C ASN A 566 -33.54 -11.11 -3.68
N ALA A 567 -33.67 -10.72 -2.41
CA ALA A 567 -34.73 -11.22 -1.54
C ALA A 567 -36.11 -10.59 -1.82
N ILE A 568 -37.18 -11.27 -1.40
CA ILE A 568 -38.53 -10.68 -1.36
C ILE A 568 -38.70 -9.94 -0.03
N LEU A 569 -38.91 -8.62 -0.10
CA LEU A 569 -39.28 -7.81 1.06
C LEU A 569 -40.80 -7.71 1.14
N PHE A 570 -41.38 -8.20 2.23
CA PHE A 570 -42.80 -8.08 2.54
C PHE A 570 -43.01 -7.03 3.63
N PHE A 571 -43.57 -5.90 3.23
CA PHE A 571 -43.98 -4.83 4.14
C PHE A 571 -45.43 -5.07 4.54
N ASP A 572 -45.65 -5.39 5.81
CA ASP A 572 -46.98 -5.54 6.37
C ASP A 572 -47.48 -4.18 6.88
N GLU A 573 -48.79 -3.92 6.80
CA GLU A 573 -49.41 -2.65 7.22
C GLU A 573 -48.78 -1.41 6.54
N ALA A 574 -48.53 -1.50 5.23
CA ALA A 574 -47.92 -0.43 4.44
C ALA A 574 -48.71 0.89 4.46
N ASP A 575 -50.02 0.84 4.76
CA ASP A 575 -50.90 2.00 4.94
C ASP A 575 -50.51 2.90 6.13
N ALA A 576 -49.68 2.40 7.06
CA ALA A 576 -49.16 3.20 8.16
C ALA A 576 -48.05 4.20 7.74
N ILE A 577 -47.44 4.04 6.57
CA ILE A 577 -46.29 4.84 6.11
C ILE A 577 -46.48 5.44 4.71
N PHE A 578 -47.13 4.73 3.78
CA PHE A 578 -47.19 5.09 2.35
C PHE A 578 -48.49 5.74 1.89
#